data_AF-B6QA53-F1
#
_entry.id   AF-B6QA53-F1
#
_cell.length_a   1.000
_cell.length_b   1.000
_cell.length_c   1.000
_cell.angle_alpha   90.00
_cell.angle_beta   90.00
_cell.angle_gamma   90.00
#
_symmetry.space_group_name_H-M   'P 1'
#
loop_
_entity.id
_entity.type
_entity.pdbx_description
1 polymer ?
#
loop_
_entity_poly.entity_id
_entity_poly.type
_entity_poly.pdbx_seq_one_letter_code
_entity_poly.pdbx_strand_id
1 'polypeptide(L)'
;MAVDDGSPTRIRILTLNCWGLKYLSKFRRERMSEIGRQIAIADDPPQIVGLQECWTQEDYKSIRKQTKHILPYGKFYYSGVFGGGLAILSKWPIEESSMFAYPLNGRPTAFFRGDWYVGKGVACARIRMGPRAGDIAEVFCTHLHAPYEQEPHDSYLCHRTAQAWEISKLMRRAAERGHLVIGLGDFNMVPMSFAHRLITAHAPVKDVWRHLHPDSSIGAANSAAEMKRGKPIPSADFNITENGAASDGPFNTWRWSKEQQKRLFKGEDTFIDGNQPDPDGRRLDYIFVGDGGYPPSFPAAQWNIQAAWVSMMQRHPTLKVSLSDHFGIETVITRNLDHAIATLPESEKRQPEPENADDHGFAVHPSSQLHPTSAPSSALTVETYDEILEMVDAYELRERSQRRWRLAHFMLSILVSIGCFVGVWWTSDVMYVAFILMVVSTLSFAAGLLDGLIGGLFMSAELRALKEFKWEVRTARRLASIAAGNSPDALGDDDEDL
;
A
#
# COMPACT_ATOMS: atom_id res chain seq x y z
N MET A 1 -13.63 -41.03 5.76
CA MET A 1 -14.57 -39.95 5.40
C MET A 1 -14.36 -38.83 6.39
N ALA A 2 -13.69 -37.75 5.99
CA ALA A 2 -13.58 -36.56 6.84
C ALA A 2 -15.00 -36.00 7.04
N VAL A 3 -15.39 -35.81 8.29
CA VAL A 3 -16.66 -35.16 8.64
C VAL A 3 -16.57 -33.73 8.13
N ASP A 4 -17.46 -33.34 7.21
CA ASP A 4 -17.59 -31.94 6.78
C ASP A 4 -18.11 -31.13 7.97
N ASP A 5 -17.20 -30.55 8.72
CA ASP A 5 -17.50 -29.78 9.92
C ASP A 5 -17.77 -28.30 9.63
N GLY A 6 -17.90 -27.94 8.35
CA GLY A 6 -18.18 -26.58 7.89
C GLY A 6 -16.97 -25.64 7.89
N SER A 7 -15.77 -26.10 8.27
CA SER A 7 -14.55 -25.31 8.21
C SER A 7 -13.98 -25.29 6.79
N PRO A 8 -13.54 -24.15 6.24
CA PRO A 8 -12.95 -24.12 4.91
C PRO A 8 -11.61 -24.85 4.88
N THR A 9 -11.42 -25.66 3.84
CA THR A 9 -10.15 -26.36 3.54
C THR A 9 -9.41 -25.73 2.37
N ARG A 10 -10.08 -24.84 1.63
CA ARG A 10 -9.55 -24.11 0.48
C ARG A 10 -10.16 -22.72 0.45
N ILE A 11 -9.33 -21.69 0.30
CA ILE A 11 -9.75 -20.30 0.17
C ILE A 11 -9.11 -19.70 -1.09
N ARG A 12 -9.93 -19.11 -1.95
CA ARG A 12 -9.52 -18.34 -3.13
C ARG A 12 -9.69 -16.85 -2.84
N ILE A 13 -8.61 -16.10 -3.05
CA ILE A 13 -8.48 -14.69 -2.67
C ILE A 13 -8.15 -13.89 -3.93
N LEU A 14 -8.80 -12.75 -4.11
CA LEU A 14 -8.57 -11.80 -5.19
C LEU A 14 -8.26 -10.41 -4.63
N THR A 15 -7.28 -9.73 -5.21
CA THR A 15 -7.12 -8.28 -5.08
C THR A 15 -7.10 -7.57 -6.43
N LEU A 16 -7.69 -6.39 -6.51
CA LEU A 16 -7.73 -5.58 -7.73
C LEU A 16 -7.81 -4.08 -7.42
N ASN A 17 -6.83 -3.31 -7.89
CA ASN A 17 -6.98 -1.88 -8.09
C ASN A 17 -7.94 -1.65 -9.27
N CYS A 18 -9.09 -1.00 -9.02
CA CYS A 18 -10.19 -0.87 -9.99
C CYS A 18 -10.08 0.36 -10.90
N TRP A 19 -9.17 1.29 -10.61
CA TRP A 19 -9.02 2.56 -11.32
C TRP A 19 -10.34 3.32 -11.51
N GLY A 20 -11.05 3.52 -10.40
CA GLY A 20 -12.41 4.08 -10.37
C GLY A 20 -12.47 5.60 -10.20
N LEU A 21 -11.42 6.37 -10.54
CA LEU A 21 -11.34 7.80 -10.25
C LEU A 21 -12.53 8.57 -10.86
N LYS A 22 -13.30 9.25 -10.00
CA LYS A 22 -14.46 10.01 -10.45
C LYS A 22 -14.01 11.16 -11.35
N TYR A 23 -14.58 11.25 -12.55
CA TYR A 23 -14.28 12.22 -13.62
C TYR A 23 -12.97 12.04 -14.40
N LEU A 24 -12.00 11.27 -13.89
CA LEU A 24 -10.72 11.02 -14.59
C LEU A 24 -10.72 9.69 -15.34
N SER A 25 -11.25 8.64 -14.70
CA SER A 25 -11.25 7.30 -15.28
C SER A 25 -12.27 7.16 -16.40
N LYS A 26 -11.81 6.84 -17.62
CA LYS A 26 -12.67 6.62 -18.79
C LYS A 26 -13.54 5.37 -18.62
N PHE A 27 -14.77 5.45 -19.12
CA PHE A 27 -15.77 4.36 -19.10
C PHE A 27 -15.94 3.72 -17.70
N ARG A 28 -15.82 4.54 -16.65
CA ARG A 28 -15.77 4.05 -15.26
C ARG A 28 -16.96 3.14 -14.95
N ARG A 29 -18.19 3.59 -15.22
CA ARG A 29 -19.41 2.86 -14.83
C ARG A 29 -19.50 1.49 -15.50
N GLU A 30 -19.19 1.46 -16.80
CA GLU A 30 -19.21 0.27 -17.63
C GLU A 30 -18.15 -0.73 -17.15
N ARG A 31 -16.92 -0.26 -16.90
CA ARG A 31 -15.83 -1.10 -16.37
C ARG A 31 -16.13 -1.62 -14.97
N MET A 32 -16.57 -0.77 -14.05
CA MET A 32 -16.89 -1.18 -12.67
C MET A 32 -18.03 -2.21 -12.63
N SER A 33 -19.05 -2.02 -13.49
CA SER A 33 -20.08 -3.04 -13.68
C SER A 33 -19.49 -4.34 -14.22
N GLU A 34 -18.63 -4.29 -15.23
CA GLU A 34 -18.04 -5.48 -15.81
C GLU A 34 -17.10 -6.22 -14.85
N ILE A 35 -16.34 -5.51 -14.00
CA ILE A 35 -15.55 -6.12 -12.91
C ILE A 35 -16.45 -6.97 -12.01
N GLY A 36 -17.58 -6.41 -11.55
CA GLY A 36 -18.55 -7.15 -10.74
C GLY A 36 -19.12 -8.37 -11.45
N ARG A 37 -19.34 -8.28 -12.77
CA ARG A 37 -19.82 -9.39 -13.60
C ARG A 37 -18.81 -10.51 -13.69
N GLN A 38 -17.54 -10.17 -13.93
CA GLN A 38 -16.46 -11.13 -14.11
C GLN A 38 -16.18 -11.92 -12.83
N ILE A 39 -16.26 -11.25 -11.66
CA ILE A 39 -16.21 -11.94 -10.37
C ILE A 39 -17.40 -12.91 -10.22
N ALA A 40 -18.60 -12.48 -10.62
CA ALA A 40 -19.83 -13.24 -10.45
C ALA A 40 -19.94 -14.49 -11.35
N ILE A 41 -19.40 -14.44 -12.55
CA ILE A 41 -19.50 -15.53 -13.54
C ILE A 41 -18.29 -16.47 -13.55
N ALA A 42 -17.27 -16.21 -12.73
CA ALA A 42 -16.10 -17.06 -12.65
C ALA A 42 -16.52 -18.49 -12.25
N ASP A 43 -16.03 -19.51 -12.97
CA ASP A 43 -16.40 -20.91 -12.74
C ASP A 43 -16.07 -21.36 -11.30
N ASP A 44 -14.97 -20.86 -10.75
CA ASP A 44 -14.57 -21.01 -9.34
C ASP A 44 -14.37 -19.60 -8.76
N PRO A 45 -15.43 -18.96 -8.22
CA PRO A 45 -15.36 -17.57 -7.82
C PRO A 45 -14.48 -17.37 -6.57
N PRO A 46 -13.79 -16.22 -6.46
CA PRO A 46 -13.04 -15.88 -5.25
C PRO A 46 -14.01 -15.75 -4.06
N GLN A 47 -13.52 -16.09 -2.86
CA GLN A 47 -14.30 -16.12 -1.63
C GLN A 47 -13.95 -14.96 -0.71
N ILE A 48 -12.79 -14.34 -0.90
CA ILE A 48 -12.39 -13.07 -0.31
C ILE A 48 -11.89 -12.18 -1.45
N VAL A 49 -12.42 -10.96 -1.54
CA VAL A 49 -12.03 -9.99 -2.56
C VAL A 49 -11.70 -8.66 -1.89
N GLY A 50 -10.51 -8.12 -2.14
CA GLY A 50 -10.16 -6.75 -1.82
C GLY A 50 -10.12 -5.89 -3.07
N LEU A 51 -10.73 -4.71 -3.01
CA LEU A 51 -10.76 -3.75 -4.10
C LEU A 51 -10.12 -2.44 -3.65
N GLN A 52 -9.24 -1.90 -4.47
CA GLN A 52 -8.65 -0.57 -4.30
C GLN A 52 -9.19 0.37 -5.39
N GLU A 53 -9.10 1.68 -5.16
CA GLU A 53 -9.65 2.71 -6.05
C GLU A 53 -11.13 2.55 -6.44
N CYS A 54 -11.90 1.84 -5.61
CA CYS A 54 -13.35 1.84 -5.68
C CYS A 54 -13.88 3.09 -4.95
N TRP A 55 -13.75 4.27 -5.57
CA TRP A 55 -13.95 5.55 -4.88
C TRP A 55 -15.40 5.90 -4.56
N THR A 56 -16.35 5.45 -5.38
CA THR A 56 -17.75 5.88 -5.24
C THR A 56 -18.67 4.78 -4.72
N GLN A 57 -19.66 5.18 -3.92
CA GLN A 57 -20.72 4.29 -3.45
C GLN A 57 -21.53 3.70 -4.61
N GLU A 58 -21.65 4.42 -5.73
CA GLU A 58 -22.31 3.97 -6.95
C GLU A 58 -21.57 2.77 -7.54
N ASP A 59 -20.25 2.89 -7.74
CA ASP A 59 -19.43 1.84 -8.31
C ASP A 59 -19.39 0.60 -7.38
N TYR A 60 -19.24 0.81 -6.07
CA TYR A 60 -19.31 -0.27 -5.08
C TYR A 60 -20.67 -0.99 -5.12
N LYS A 61 -21.79 -0.24 -5.15
CA LYS A 61 -23.13 -0.84 -5.23
C LYS A 61 -23.34 -1.61 -6.54
N SER A 62 -22.76 -1.15 -7.64
CA SER A 62 -22.79 -1.85 -8.93
C SER A 62 -22.11 -3.22 -8.83
N ILE A 63 -20.91 -3.28 -8.25
CA ILE A 63 -20.19 -4.54 -8.00
C ILE A 63 -20.98 -5.43 -7.04
N ARG A 64 -21.44 -4.89 -5.91
CA ARG A 64 -22.22 -5.63 -4.91
C ARG A 64 -23.48 -6.25 -5.48
N LYS A 65 -24.21 -5.52 -6.33
CA LYS A 65 -25.44 -6.04 -6.95
C LYS A 65 -25.18 -7.34 -7.71
N GLN A 66 -24.04 -7.44 -8.37
CA GLN A 66 -23.67 -8.60 -9.17
C GLN A 66 -23.09 -9.73 -8.33
N THR A 67 -22.27 -9.41 -7.33
CA THR A 67 -21.55 -10.43 -6.53
C THR A 67 -22.28 -10.92 -5.29
N LYS A 68 -23.38 -10.27 -4.85
CA LYS A 68 -24.05 -10.57 -3.57
C LYS A 68 -24.46 -12.04 -3.38
N HIS A 69 -24.77 -12.76 -4.45
CA HIS A 69 -25.22 -14.15 -4.37
C HIS A 69 -24.08 -15.15 -4.06
N ILE A 70 -22.82 -14.80 -4.39
CA ILE A 70 -21.62 -15.61 -4.08
C ILE A 70 -20.79 -15.02 -2.94
N LEU A 71 -20.80 -13.70 -2.79
CA LEU A 71 -20.09 -12.93 -1.77
C LEU A 71 -21.12 -12.11 -0.98
N PRO A 72 -21.96 -12.72 -0.12
CA PRO A 72 -23.07 -12.02 0.53
C PRO A 72 -22.63 -10.90 1.49
N TYR A 73 -21.41 -10.94 2.01
CA TYR A 73 -20.90 -9.94 2.95
C TYR A 73 -19.98 -8.98 2.22
N GLY A 74 -20.17 -7.69 2.44
CA GLY A 74 -19.34 -6.68 1.80
C GLY A 74 -19.33 -5.40 2.59
N LYS A 75 -18.14 -4.80 2.71
CA LYS A 75 -17.91 -3.53 3.39
C LYS A 75 -17.23 -2.55 2.44
N PHE A 76 -17.83 -1.38 2.31
CA PHE A 76 -17.20 -0.18 1.76
C PHE A 76 -16.60 0.64 2.90
N TYR A 77 -15.37 1.10 2.73
CA TYR A 77 -14.61 1.81 3.76
C TYR A 77 -14.55 3.31 3.46
N TYR A 78 -14.61 4.12 4.52
CA TYR A 78 -14.60 5.57 4.44
C TYR A 78 -13.34 6.10 5.14
N SER A 79 -12.63 6.99 4.46
CA SER A 79 -11.48 7.73 5.00
C SER A 79 -11.27 9.00 4.19
N GLY A 80 -10.52 9.96 4.74
CA GLY A 80 -10.23 11.23 4.07
C GLY A 80 -11.47 12.04 3.68
N VAL A 81 -11.26 13.05 2.84
CA VAL A 81 -12.29 13.93 2.28
C VAL A 81 -12.94 13.30 1.05
N PHE A 82 -12.16 12.59 0.22
CA PHE A 82 -12.62 11.99 -1.03
C PHE A 82 -12.95 10.49 -0.94
N GLY A 83 -12.83 9.88 0.25
CA GLY A 83 -12.99 8.44 0.45
C GLY A 83 -11.67 7.71 0.30
N GLY A 84 -11.53 6.53 0.93
CA GLY A 84 -10.32 5.70 0.87
C GLY A 84 -10.22 4.79 -0.35
N GLY A 85 -11.32 4.62 -1.10
CA GLY A 85 -11.35 3.77 -2.28
C GLY A 85 -11.25 2.27 -1.99
N LEU A 86 -11.39 1.85 -0.73
CA LEU A 86 -11.21 0.45 -0.33
C LEU A 86 -12.54 -0.26 -0.10
N ALA A 87 -12.62 -1.51 -0.56
CA ALA A 87 -13.72 -2.41 -0.25
C ALA A 87 -13.22 -3.84 0.00
N ILE A 88 -13.92 -4.55 0.89
CA ILE A 88 -13.73 -5.99 1.12
C ILE A 88 -15.06 -6.69 0.87
N LEU A 89 -15.06 -7.73 0.04
CA LEU A 89 -16.17 -8.64 -0.18
C LEU A 89 -15.80 -10.03 0.33
N SER A 90 -16.75 -10.73 0.93
CA SER A 90 -16.52 -12.01 1.57
C SER A 90 -17.69 -12.96 1.36
N LYS A 91 -17.38 -14.24 1.17
CA LYS A 91 -18.32 -15.36 1.21
C LYS A 91 -18.90 -15.54 2.62
N TRP A 92 -18.11 -15.22 3.64
CA TRP A 92 -18.40 -15.45 5.05
C TRP A 92 -18.67 -14.16 5.84
N PRO A 93 -19.40 -14.24 6.98
CA PRO A 93 -19.71 -13.09 7.81
C PRO A 93 -18.49 -12.28 8.22
N ILE A 94 -18.58 -10.96 8.06
CA ILE A 94 -17.64 -9.99 8.65
C ILE A 94 -18.16 -9.71 10.06
N GLU A 95 -17.47 -10.23 11.09
CA GLU A 95 -17.82 -10.02 12.50
C GLU A 95 -17.45 -8.61 12.97
N GLU A 96 -16.28 -8.13 12.54
CA GLU A 96 -15.76 -6.81 12.89
C GLU A 96 -15.10 -6.15 11.69
N SER A 97 -15.17 -4.83 11.63
CA SER A 97 -14.57 -4.04 10.57
C SER A 97 -14.17 -2.67 11.07
N SER A 98 -12.98 -2.22 10.68
CA SER A 98 -12.45 -0.89 11.00
C SER A 98 -11.65 -0.34 9.82
N MET A 99 -11.58 0.99 9.72
CA MET A 99 -10.69 1.67 8.78
C MET A 99 -9.56 2.31 9.60
N PHE A 100 -8.34 1.85 9.41
CA PHE A 100 -7.16 2.45 10.03
C PHE A 100 -6.57 3.48 9.07
N ALA A 101 -6.67 4.78 9.39
CA ALA A 101 -6.04 5.82 8.59
C ALA A 101 -4.54 5.89 8.90
N TYR A 102 -3.70 5.98 7.86
CA TYR A 102 -2.27 6.15 8.10
C TYR A 102 -1.97 7.54 8.71
N PRO A 103 -1.10 7.62 9.74
CA PRO A 103 -0.73 8.89 10.34
C PRO A 103 0.00 9.84 9.36
N LEU A 104 0.83 9.27 8.47
CA LEU A 104 1.57 9.97 7.43
C LEU A 104 0.97 9.63 6.06
N ASN A 105 0.34 10.62 5.42
CA ASN A 105 -0.57 10.42 4.29
C ASN A 105 -0.38 11.41 3.14
N GLY A 106 0.83 11.94 3.00
CA GLY A 106 1.17 12.99 2.05
C GLY A 106 0.81 14.38 2.55
N ARG A 107 0.67 15.34 1.62
CA ARG A 107 0.63 16.79 1.96
C ARG A 107 -0.59 17.48 1.35
N PRO A 108 -1.24 18.41 2.07
CA PRO A 108 -2.38 19.16 1.54
C PRO A 108 -1.99 20.08 0.37
N THR A 109 -0.76 20.57 0.31
CA THR A 109 -0.27 21.39 -0.80
C THR A 109 -0.09 20.61 -2.10
N ALA A 110 0.01 19.27 -2.03
CA ALA A 110 0.14 18.39 -3.19
C ALA A 110 -1.25 17.99 -3.74
N PHE A 111 -2.10 18.99 -3.99
CA PHE A 111 -3.49 18.78 -4.45
C PHE A 111 -3.60 18.05 -5.79
N PHE A 112 -2.55 18.10 -6.62
CA PHE A 112 -2.47 17.38 -7.89
C PHE A 112 -2.09 15.91 -7.74
N ARG A 113 -1.63 15.47 -6.56
CA ARG A 113 -1.32 14.05 -6.25
C ARG A 113 -2.50 13.36 -5.56
N GLY A 114 -3.14 14.05 -4.62
CA GLY A 114 -4.46 13.67 -4.08
C GLY A 114 -4.44 12.72 -2.86
N ASP A 115 -3.31 12.07 -2.53
CA ASP A 115 -3.16 11.08 -1.44
C ASP A 115 -3.66 11.59 -0.09
N TRP A 116 -3.31 12.84 0.23
CA TRP A 116 -3.72 13.49 1.47
C TRP A 116 -5.25 13.63 1.58
N TYR A 117 -5.91 13.91 0.46
CA TYR A 117 -7.36 14.12 0.43
C TYR A 117 -8.16 12.82 0.42
N VAL A 118 -7.60 11.75 -0.14
CA VAL A 118 -8.23 10.42 -0.08
C VAL A 118 -8.02 9.74 1.27
N GLY A 119 -7.00 10.15 2.02
CA GLY A 119 -6.72 9.62 3.36
C GLY A 119 -6.45 8.13 3.31
N LYS A 120 -5.32 7.73 2.70
CA LYS A 120 -4.92 6.32 2.57
C LYS A 120 -4.86 5.63 3.93
N GLY A 121 -5.05 4.32 3.93
CA GLY A 121 -5.14 3.53 5.15
C GLY A 121 -5.37 2.06 4.87
N VAL A 122 -5.67 1.32 5.93
CA VAL A 122 -5.93 -0.12 5.90
C VAL A 122 -7.40 -0.37 6.23
N ALA A 123 -8.12 -0.96 5.29
CA ALA A 123 -9.43 -1.54 5.50
C ALA A 123 -9.26 -2.90 6.19
N CYS A 124 -9.72 -3.00 7.44
CA CYS A 124 -9.63 -4.21 8.25
C CYS A 124 -10.98 -4.93 8.29
N ALA A 125 -10.97 -6.26 8.15
CA ALA A 125 -12.14 -7.11 8.34
C ALA A 125 -11.76 -8.38 9.08
N ARG A 126 -12.47 -8.69 10.17
CA ARG A 126 -12.40 -9.98 10.87
C ARG A 126 -13.54 -10.87 10.37
N ILE A 127 -13.20 -11.97 9.71
CA ILE A 127 -14.13 -12.83 8.97
C ILE A 127 -14.21 -14.19 9.64
N ARG A 128 -15.43 -14.61 10.01
CA ARG A 128 -15.72 -15.93 10.59
C ARG A 128 -15.99 -16.94 9.48
N MET A 129 -15.01 -17.78 9.18
CA MET A 129 -15.09 -18.67 8.02
C MET A 129 -15.73 -20.03 8.32
N GLY A 130 -15.75 -20.43 9.58
CA GLY A 130 -16.24 -21.73 10.03
C GLY A 130 -16.61 -21.71 11.52
N PRO A 131 -17.11 -22.82 12.06
CA PRO A 131 -17.62 -22.88 13.42
C PRO A 131 -16.52 -22.99 14.49
N ARG A 132 -15.28 -23.34 14.13
CA ARG A 132 -14.20 -23.50 15.11
C ARG A 132 -13.74 -22.12 15.61
N ALA A 133 -13.24 -22.08 16.84
CA ALA A 133 -12.71 -20.85 17.44
C ALA A 133 -11.63 -20.19 16.55
N GLY A 134 -10.75 -21.00 15.95
CA GLY A 134 -9.68 -20.56 15.05
C GLY A 134 -10.06 -20.39 13.57
N ASP A 135 -11.32 -20.57 13.19
CA ASP A 135 -11.77 -20.33 11.80
C ASP A 135 -12.03 -18.84 11.56
N ILE A 136 -10.99 -18.04 11.78
CA ILE A 136 -11.01 -16.59 11.64
C ILE A 136 -9.93 -16.20 10.66
N ALA A 137 -10.31 -15.41 9.66
CA ALA A 137 -9.37 -14.66 8.83
C ALA A 137 -9.46 -13.17 9.17
N GLU A 138 -8.33 -12.53 9.41
CA GLU A 138 -8.24 -11.07 9.40
C GLU A 138 -7.66 -10.61 8.07
N VAL A 139 -8.49 -9.86 7.33
CA VAL A 139 -8.18 -9.34 6.00
C VAL A 139 -7.86 -7.85 6.12
N PHE A 140 -6.70 -7.48 5.58
CA PHE A 140 -6.17 -6.13 5.54
C PHE A 140 -6.04 -5.70 4.09
N CYS A 141 -6.99 -4.91 3.59
CA CYS A 141 -6.93 -4.33 2.26
C CYS A 141 -6.30 -2.93 2.35
N THR A 142 -5.26 -2.63 1.56
CA THR A 142 -4.62 -1.31 1.58
C THR A 142 -4.35 -0.76 0.18
N HIS A 143 -4.08 0.54 0.12
CA HIS A 143 -3.52 1.22 -1.04
C HIS A 143 -2.45 2.21 -0.56
N LEU A 144 -1.18 1.78 -0.53
CA LEU A 144 -0.06 2.60 -0.01
C LEU A 144 0.20 3.84 -0.88
N HIS A 145 0.91 4.82 -0.34
CA HIS A 145 1.25 6.08 -1.03
C HIS A 145 1.98 5.79 -2.35
N ALA A 146 1.55 6.41 -3.44
CA ALA A 146 2.16 6.17 -4.73
C ALA A 146 3.57 6.81 -4.83
N PRO A 147 4.52 6.18 -5.55
CA PRO A 147 5.85 6.74 -5.79
C PRO A 147 5.79 7.79 -6.91
N TYR A 148 5.42 9.03 -6.57
CA TYR A 148 5.29 10.13 -7.55
C TYR A 148 6.62 10.71 -8.03
N GLU A 149 7.70 10.49 -7.29
CA GLU A 149 9.01 11.09 -7.55
C GLU A 149 10.00 9.99 -7.85
N GLN A 150 10.77 10.20 -8.92
CA GLN A 150 11.91 9.36 -9.21
C GLN A 150 13.05 9.69 -8.24
N GLU A 151 13.79 8.66 -7.88
CA GLU A 151 14.93 8.75 -7.00
C GLU A 151 16.06 9.59 -7.59
N PRO A 152 16.91 10.22 -6.74
CA PRO A 152 16.98 10.15 -5.28
C PRO A 152 16.12 11.19 -4.54
N HIS A 153 15.21 11.89 -5.23
CA HIS A 153 14.50 13.04 -4.67
C HIS A 153 13.12 12.73 -4.09
N ASP A 154 12.87 11.48 -3.68
CA ASP A 154 11.56 11.06 -3.22
C ASP A 154 11.22 11.57 -1.82
N SER A 155 10.39 12.61 -1.79
CA SER A 155 9.92 13.25 -0.56
C SER A 155 8.87 12.46 0.22
N TYR A 156 8.41 11.32 -0.30
CA TYR A 156 7.35 10.48 0.26
C TYR A 156 7.84 9.12 0.72
N LEU A 157 9.15 8.86 0.65
CA LEU A 157 9.75 7.63 1.18
C LEU A 157 9.41 7.44 2.66
N CYS A 158 9.53 8.49 3.48
CA CYS A 158 9.14 8.46 4.89
C CYS A 158 7.68 8.05 5.11
N HIS A 159 6.79 8.54 4.24
CA HIS A 159 5.37 8.18 4.28
C HIS A 159 5.19 6.70 3.97
N ARG A 160 5.73 6.20 2.85
CA ARG A 160 5.60 4.78 2.48
C ARG A 160 6.19 3.85 3.54
N THR A 161 7.36 4.19 4.09
CA THR A 161 8.00 3.43 5.17
C THR A 161 7.13 3.37 6.42
N ALA A 162 6.58 4.50 6.88
CA ALA A 162 5.66 4.52 8.01
C ALA A 162 4.36 3.75 7.73
N GLN A 163 3.82 3.81 6.51
CA GLN A 163 2.62 3.05 6.15
C GLN A 163 2.86 1.54 6.11
N ALA A 164 4.00 1.10 5.57
CA ALA A 164 4.45 -0.29 5.58
C ALA A 164 4.67 -0.80 7.02
N TRP A 165 5.21 0.05 7.90
CA TRP A 165 5.32 -0.22 9.33
C TRP A 165 3.95 -0.41 10.00
N GLU A 166 2.99 0.48 9.75
CA GLU A 166 1.65 0.39 10.35
C GLU A 166 0.91 -0.89 9.95
N ILE A 167 0.90 -1.23 8.66
CA ILE A 167 0.21 -2.45 8.20
C ILE A 167 0.90 -3.73 8.72
N SER A 168 2.24 -3.73 8.83
CA SER A 168 2.95 -4.89 9.41
C SER A 168 2.58 -5.11 10.88
N LYS A 169 2.42 -4.04 11.68
CA LYS A 169 1.90 -4.14 13.05
C LYS A 169 0.49 -4.73 13.10
N LEU A 170 -0.41 -4.32 12.21
CA LEU A 170 -1.78 -4.84 12.15
C LEU A 170 -1.81 -6.33 11.81
N MET A 171 -1.07 -6.73 10.77
CA MET A 171 -0.93 -8.13 10.37
C MET A 171 -0.31 -8.98 11.47
N ARG A 172 0.75 -8.48 12.11
CA ARG A 172 1.38 -9.16 13.25
C ARG A 172 0.43 -9.37 14.41
N ARG A 173 -0.33 -8.35 14.81
CA ARG A 173 -1.32 -8.47 15.90
C ARG A 173 -2.38 -9.52 15.60
N ALA A 174 -2.80 -9.67 14.35
CA ALA A 174 -3.71 -10.73 13.93
C ALA A 174 -3.07 -12.12 14.03
N ALA A 175 -1.80 -12.25 13.62
CA ALA A 175 -1.06 -13.50 13.76
C ALA A 175 -0.86 -13.90 15.24
N GLU A 176 -0.56 -12.94 16.12
CA GLU A 176 -0.44 -13.16 17.58
C GLU A 176 -1.73 -13.70 18.21
N ARG A 177 -2.90 -13.43 17.61
CA ARG A 177 -4.19 -14.02 18.01
C ARG A 177 -4.45 -15.42 17.44
N GLY A 178 -3.55 -15.95 16.61
CA GLY A 178 -3.74 -17.23 15.94
C GLY A 178 -4.73 -17.18 14.77
N HIS A 179 -5.04 -16.00 14.24
CA HIS A 179 -5.93 -15.86 13.09
C HIS A 179 -5.16 -16.03 11.77
N LEU A 180 -5.83 -16.52 10.72
CA LEU A 180 -5.31 -16.46 9.36
C LEU A 180 -5.16 -14.99 8.96
N VAL A 181 -3.95 -14.58 8.58
CA VAL A 181 -3.66 -13.20 8.20
C VAL A 181 -3.64 -13.11 6.68
N ILE A 182 -4.43 -12.19 6.12
CA ILE A 182 -4.45 -11.91 4.68
C ILE A 182 -4.22 -10.40 4.50
N GLY A 183 -3.01 -10.01 4.13
CA GLY A 183 -2.71 -8.65 3.67
C GLY A 183 -2.86 -8.60 2.15
N LEU A 184 -3.62 -7.67 1.59
CA LEU A 184 -3.78 -7.58 0.14
C LEU A 184 -3.99 -6.14 -0.33
N GLY A 185 -3.71 -5.90 -1.60
CA GLY A 185 -3.98 -4.61 -2.23
C GLY A 185 -2.85 -4.10 -3.09
N ASP A 186 -2.94 -2.80 -3.39
CA ASP A 186 -1.93 -2.06 -4.15
C ASP A 186 -0.93 -1.46 -3.16
N PHE A 187 0.23 -2.10 -3.04
CA PHE A 187 1.25 -1.66 -2.10
C PHE A 187 2.17 -0.59 -2.71
N ASN A 188 1.99 -0.22 -3.98
CA ASN A 188 2.81 0.80 -4.64
C ASN A 188 4.32 0.59 -4.44
N MET A 189 4.74 -0.68 -4.39
CA MET A 189 6.10 -1.11 -4.09
C MET A 189 6.50 -2.25 -5.00
N VAL A 190 7.79 -2.37 -5.31
CA VAL A 190 8.34 -3.49 -6.09
C VAL A 190 8.80 -4.62 -5.17
N PRO A 191 8.92 -5.86 -5.67
CA PRO A 191 9.37 -6.98 -4.84
C PRO A 191 10.79 -6.76 -4.34
N MET A 192 11.09 -7.14 -3.10
CA MET A 192 12.37 -6.86 -2.44
C MET A 192 12.68 -5.39 -2.26
N SER A 193 11.72 -4.49 -2.48
CA SER A 193 11.88 -3.11 -2.05
C SER A 193 12.02 -3.02 -0.53
N PHE A 194 12.57 -1.93 -0.01
CA PHE A 194 12.69 -1.71 1.43
C PHE A 194 11.34 -1.90 2.15
N ALA A 195 10.26 -1.33 1.60
CA ALA A 195 8.91 -1.49 2.15
C ALA A 195 8.43 -2.95 2.15
N HIS A 196 8.73 -3.71 1.10
CA HIS A 196 8.40 -5.14 1.00
C HIS A 196 9.17 -5.97 2.03
N ARG A 197 10.48 -5.72 2.16
CA ARG A 197 11.34 -6.37 3.16
C ARG A 197 10.91 -6.01 4.59
N LEU A 198 10.55 -4.75 4.84
CA LEU A 198 10.02 -4.28 6.12
C LEU A 198 8.76 -5.06 6.51
N ILE A 199 7.81 -5.21 5.59
CA ILE A 199 6.56 -5.95 5.83
C ILE A 199 6.84 -7.42 6.16
N THR A 200 7.63 -8.10 5.33
CA THR A 200 7.92 -9.54 5.46
C THR A 200 8.89 -9.87 6.61
N ALA A 201 9.57 -8.86 7.16
CA ALA A 201 10.33 -8.97 8.40
C ALA A 201 9.47 -8.73 9.65
N HIS A 202 8.66 -7.67 9.68
CA HIS A 202 7.91 -7.26 10.87
C HIS A 202 6.59 -8.01 11.08
N ALA A 203 6.03 -8.59 10.03
CA ALA A 203 4.85 -9.43 10.09
C ALA A 203 5.20 -10.88 9.70
N PRO A 204 4.68 -11.89 10.42
CA PRO A 204 4.89 -13.31 10.10
C PRO A 204 4.02 -13.72 8.90
N VAL A 205 4.24 -13.10 7.75
CA VAL A 205 3.50 -13.30 6.51
C VAL A 205 4.46 -13.61 5.37
N LYS A 206 4.00 -14.41 4.41
CA LYS A 206 4.71 -14.73 3.17
C LYS A 206 4.04 -14.00 2.01
N ASP A 207 4.84 -13.38 1.15
CA ASP A 207 4.40 -12.92 -0.18
C ASP A 207 4.05 -14.15 -1.01
N VAL A 208 2.77 -14.31 -1.38
CA VAL A 208 2.32 -15.54 -2.05
C VAL A 208 2.99 -15.77 -3.40
N TRP A 209 3.33 -14.69 -4.11
CA TRP A 209 3.89 -14.79 -5.44
C TRP A 209 5.38 -15.13 -5.38
N ARG A 210 6.15 -14.44 -4.54
CA ARG A 210 7.58 -14.80 -4.35
C ARG A 210 7.76 -16.16 -3.68
N HIS A 211 6.80 -16.60 -2.86
CA HIS A 211 6.84 -17.94 -2.31
C HIS A 211 6.81 -19.01 -3.40
N LEU A 212 5.99 -18.81 -4.45
CA LEU A 212 5.87 -19.74 -5.58
C LEU A 212 6.91 -19.49 -6.68
N HIS A 213 7.33 -18.24 -6.88
CA HIS A 213 8.32 -17.81 -7.87
C HIS A 213 9.45 -17.02 -7.18
N PRO A 214 10.39 -17.70 -6.48
CA PRO A 214 11.45 -17.04 -5.70
C PRO A 214 12.34 -16.11 -6.53
N ASP A 215 12.50 -16.42 -7.81
CA ASP A 215 13.33 -15.69 -8.77
C ASP A 215 12.57 -14.62 -9.58
N SER A 216 11.28 -14.37 -9.28
CA SER A 216 10.48 -13.32 -9.92
C SER A 216 11.16 -11.95 -9.89
N SER A 217 10.81 -11.08 -10.84
CA SER A 217 11.38 -9.73 -10.97
C SER A 217 11.25 -8.92 -9.68
N ILE A 218 12.27 -8.11 -9.38
CA ILE A 218 12.33 -7.15 -8.26
C ILE A 218 12.10 -5.70 -8.73
N GLY A 219 11.68 -5.52 -9.98
CA GLY A 219 11.42 -4.22 -10.59
C GLY A 219 11.07 -4.39 -12.07
N ALA A 220 10.88 -3.26 -12.77
CA ALA A 220 10.84 -3.26 -14.23
C ALA A 220 12.23 -3.64 -14.79
N ALA A 221 12.30 -4.17 -16.01
CA ALA A 221 13.58 -4.64 -16.58
C ALA A 221 14.62 -3.53 -16.75
N ASN A 222 14.18 -2.28 -16.82
CA ASN A 222 15.01 -1.08 -16.89
C ASN A 222 15.34 -0.47 -15.51
N SER A 223 14.91 -1.08 -14.40
CA SER A 223 15.25 -0.62 -13.06
C SER A 223 16.70 -0.95 -12.72
N ALA A 224 17.33 -0.17 -11.85
CA ALA A 224 18.75 -0.38 -11.52
C ALA A 224 18.94 -1.74 -10.84
N ALA A 225 17.95 -2.17 -10.06
CA ALA A 225 17.94 -3.47 -9.40
C ALA A 225 17.92 -4.65 -10.38
N GLU A 226 17.03 -4.63 -11.37
CA GLU A 226 16.98 -5.69 -12.40
C GLU A 226 18.20 -5.67 -13.33
N MET A 227 18.68 -4.47 -13.69
CA MET A 227 19.91 -4.35 -14.47
C MET A 227 21.13 -4.95 -13.74
N LYS A 228 21.23 -4.79 -12.42
CA LYS A 228 22.28 -5.41 -11.59
C LYS A 228 22.17 -6.93 -11.55
N ARG A 229 20.96 -7.50 -11.65
CA ARG A 229 20.74 -8.95 -11.76
C ARG A 229 21.18 -9.52 -13.11
N GLY A 230 21.38 -8.68 -14.13
CA GLY A 230 21.81 -9.09 -15.46
C GLY A 230 20.81 -10.02 -16.17
N LYS A 231 19.53 -9.95 -15.80
CA LYS A 231 18.46 -10.75 -16.41
C LYS A 231 18.10 -10.16 -17.79
N PRO A 232 17.72 -11.00 -18.78
CA PRO A 232 17.24 -10.49 -20.06
C PRO A 232 15.90 -9.75 -19.90
N ILE A 233 15.58 -8.86 -20.83
CA ILE A 233 14.26 -8.21 -20.89
C ILE A 233 13.20 -9.33 -21.06
N PRO A 234 12.24 -9.46 -20.14
CA PRO A 234 11.22 -10.49 -20.20
C PRO A 234 10.25 -10.23 -21.34
N SER A 235 9.60 -11.28 -21.83
CA SER A 235 8.44 -11.13 -22.72
C SER A 235 7.20 -10.75 -21.93
N ALA A 236 6.18 -10.23 -22.60
CA ALA A 236 4.90 -9.91 -21.98
C ALA A 236 4.27 -11.14 -21.28
N ASP A 237 4.31 -12.32 -21.90
CA ASP A 237 3.81 -13.56 -21.29
C ASP A 237 4.63 -13.96 -20.06
N PHE A 238 5.97 -13.89 -20.14
CA PHE A 238 6.83 -14.20 -19.00
C PHE A 238 6.58 -13.25 -17.82
N ASN A 239 6.32 -11.98 -18.11
CA ASN A 239 5.96 -11.00 -17.10
C ASN A 239 4.66 -11.36 -16.36
N ILE A 240 3.67 -11.88 -17.08
CA ILE A 240 2.40 -12.31 -16.51
C ILE A 240 2.56 -13.60 -15.69
N THR A 241 3.25 -14.61 -16.23
CA THR A 241 3.27 -15.96 -15.65
C THR A 241 4.31 -16.15 -14.56
N GLU A 242 5.51 -15.58 -14.72
CA GLU A 242 6.63 -15.78 -13.78
C GLU A 242 6.82 -14.58 -12.85
N ASN A 243 6.82 -13.37 -13.41
CA ASN A 243 7.08 -12.17 -12.62
C ASN A 243 5.86 -11.64 -11.86
N GLY A 244 4.65 -12.01 -12.29
CA GLY A 244 3.40 -11.51 -11.71
C GLY A 244 3.15 -10.03 -11.95
N ALA A 245 3.65 -9.51 -13.07
CA ALA A 245 3.49 -8.11 -13.44
C ALA A 245 2.02 -7.80 -13.79
N ALA A 246 1.28 -7.27 -12.82
CA ALA A 246 -0.12 -6.87 -12.99
C ALA A 246 -0.31 -5.45 -13.54
N SER A 247 0.76 -4.67 -13.67
CA SER A 247 0.70 -3.26 -14.08
C SER A 247 1.73 -2.96 -15.18
N ASP A 248 1.50 -1.87 -15.90
CA ASP A 248 2.43 -1.27 -16.87
C ASP A 248 2.76 -2.08 -18.14
N GLY A 249 2.38 -3.36 -18.20
CA GLY A 249 2.62 -4.23 -19.36
C GLY A 249 1.70 -3.97 -20.57
N PRO A 250 2.07 -4.50 -21.75
CA PRO A 250 1.43 -4.19 -23.04
C PRO A 250 0.06 -4.84 -23.23
N PHE A 251 -0.31 -5.84 -22.44
CA PHE A 251 -1.67 -6.38 -22.45
C PHE A 251 -2.69 -5.37 -21.93
N ASN A 252 -2.25 -4.39 -21.13
CA ASN A 252 -3.13 -3.37 -20.60
C ASN A 252 -3.34 -2.22 -21.60
N THR A 253 -4.58 -2.10 -22.11
CA THR A 253 -4.94 -1.08 -23.11
C THR A 253 -4.74 0.37 -22.62
N TRP A 254 -4.69 0.61 -21.30
CA TRP A 254 -4.45 1.94 -20.74
C TRP A 254 -2.99 2.37 -20.83
N ARG A 255 -2.08 1.41 -21.09
CA ARG A 255 -0.64 1.63 -21.30
C ARG A 255 -0.24 1.69 -22.78
N TRP A 256 -1.20 1.47 -23.67
CA TRP A 256 -0.99 1.68 -25.10
C TRP A 256 -0.73 3.15 -25.44
N SER A 257 -0.02 3.37 -26.56
CA SER A 257 0.15 4.71 -27.13
C SER A 257 -1.20 5.41 -27.36
N LYS A 258 -1.19 6.75 -27.35
CA LYS A 258 -2.42 7.53 -27.58
C LYS A 258 -3.04 7.21 -28.95
N GLU A 259 -2.22 6.89 -29.93
CA GLU A 259 -2.61 6.48 -31.28
C GLU A 259 -3.35 5.14 -31.24
N GLN A 260 -2.79 4.13 -30.58
CA GLN A 260 -3.44 2.83 -30.39
C GLN A 260 -4.76 2.94 -29.63
N GLN A 261 -4.80 3.73 -28.54
CA GLN A 261 -6.05 3.97 -27.81
C GLN A 261 -7.11 4.65 -28.69
N LYS A 262 -6.73 5.64 -29.52
CA LYS A 262 -7.65 6.30 -30.46
C LYS A 262 -8.19 5.31 -31.51
N ARG A 263 -7.36 4.39 -32.00
CA ARG A 263 -7.76 3.34 -32.94
C ARG A 263 -8.73 2.35 -32.29
N LEU A 264 -8.43 1.91 -31.07
CA LEU A 264 -9.31 1.05 -30.28
C LEU A 264 -10.71 1.67 -30.10
N PHE A 265 -10.78 2.98 -29.79
CA PHE A 265 -12.05 3.69 -29.65
C PHE A 265 -12.83 3.86 -30.96
N LYS A 266 -12.18 3.66 -32.11
CA LYS A 266 -12.82 3.58 -33.43
C LYS A 266 -13.25 2.16 -33.82
N GLY A 267 -13.01 1.18 -32.95
CA GLY A 267 -13.31 -0.24 -33.20
C GLY A 267 -12.17 -1.02 -33.87
N GLU A 268 -10.99 -0.41 -34.05
CA GLU A 268 -9.81 -1.09 -34.58
C GLU A 268 -9.03 -1.73 -33.43
N ASP A 269 -9.27 -3.01 -33.17
CA ASP A 269 -8.55 -3.77 -32.15
C ASP A 269 -7.13 -4.14 -32.62
N THR A 270 -6.19 -4.20 -31.68
CA THR A 270 -4.80 -4.59 -31.90
C THR A 270 -4.48 -5.86 -31.11
N PHE A 271 -3.98 -6.88 -31.81
CA PHE A 271 -3.42 -8.08 -31.20
C PHE A 271 -2.06 -7.76 -30.57
N ILE A 272 -1.84 -8.27 -29.36
CA ILE A 272 -0.57 -8.16 -28.64
C ILE A 272 0.09 -9.53 -28.69
N ASP A 273 1.29 -9.60 -29.26
CA ASP A 273 2.09 -10.82 -29.24
C ASP A 273 2.73 -10.98 -27.86
N GLY A 274 2.39 -12.05 -27.15
CA GLY A 274 2.92 -12.32 -25.81
C GLY A 274 4.43 -12.56 -25.77
N ASN A 275 5.07 -12.85 -26.91
CA ASN A 275 6.52 -12.99 -27.01
C ASN A 275 7.26 -11.66 -27.18
N GLN A 276 6.53 -10.55 -27.39
CA GLN A 276 7.17 -9.25 -27.54
C GLN A 276 7.86 -8.85 -26.21
N PRO A 277 9.01 -8.13 -26.28
CA PRO A 277 9.67 -7.63 -25.08
C PRO A 277 8.75 -6.69 -24.29
N ASP A 278 8.74 -6.85 -22.97
CA ASP A 278 8.02 -5.99 -22.04
C ASP A 278 8.98 -5.47 -20.95
N PRO A 279 9.66 -4.32 -21.21
CA PRO A 279 10.61 -3.76 -20.26
C PRO A 279 9.94 -3.07 -19.07
N ASP A 280 8.65 -2.74 -19.15
CA ASP A 280 7.98 -1.83 -18.22
C ASP A 280 7.05 -2.54 -17.23
N GLY A 281 6.70 -3.81 -17.48
CA GLY A 281 5.85 -4.61 -16.59
C GLY A 281 6.33 -4.61 -15.13
N ARG A 282 5.40 -4.33 -14.20
CA ARG A 282 5.67 -4.24 -12.75
C ARG A 282 4.64 -4.96 -11.91
N ARG A 283 5.08 -5.48 -10.77
CA ARG A 283 4.22 -6.03 -9.72
C ARG A 283 4.11 -5.05 -8.56
N LEU A 284 2.98 -4.36 -8.48
CA LEU A 284 2.64 -3.40 -7.42
C LEU A 284 1.54 -3.92 -6.48
N ASP A 285 0.75 -4.88 -6.95
CA ASP A 285 -0.33 -5.53 -6.22
C ASP A 285 0.17 -6.82 -5.56
N TYR A 286 -0.21 -7.03 -4.30
CA TYR A 286 0.26 -8.16 -3.49
C TYR A 286 -0.87 -8.85 -2.75
N ILE A 287 -0.65 -10.14 -2.47
CA ILE A 287 -1.32 -10.88 -1.41
C ILE A 287 -0.23 -11.45 -0.50
N PHE A 288 -0.33 -11.17 0.78
CA PHE A 288 0.48 -11.69 1.87
C PHE A 288 -0.38 -12.62 2.71
N VAL A 289 0.15 -13.81 3.03
CA VAL A 289 -0.55 -14.81 3.85
C VAL A 289 0.31 -15.16 5.06
N GLY A 290 -0.28 -15.06 6.25
CA GLY A 290 0.34 -15.49 7.50
C GLY A 290 -0.50 -16.57 8.16
N ASP A 291 0.19 -17.59 8.67
CA ASP A 291 -0.42 -18.69 9.38
C ASP A 291 -0.40 -18.36 10.87
N GLY A 292 -1.58 -18.10 11.45
CA GLY A 292 -1.71 -17.48 12.76
C GLY A 292 -0.83 -18.11 13.84
N GLY A 293 0.22 -17.39 14.25
CA GLY A 293 1.07 -17.72 15.37
C GLY A 293 2.41 -16.98 15.31
N TYR A 294 3.18 -17.07 16.39
CA TYR A 294 4.54 -16.51 16.49
C TYR A 294 5.41 -17.43 17.37
N PRO A 295 6.72 -17.63 17.09
CA PRO A 295 7.56 -18.49 17.92
C PRO A 295 7.70 -17.91 19.34
N PRO A 296 7.70 -18.73 20.41
CA PRO A 296 7.62 -20.20 20.43
C PRO A 296 6.19 -20.75 20.55
N SER A 297 5.19 -19.90 20.80
CA SER A 297 3.80 -20.28 20.98
C SER A 297 3.07 -20.37 19.62
N PHE A 298 3.30 -21.48 18.93
CA PHE A 298 2.66 -21.77 17.66
C PHE A 298 1.66 -22.92 17.78
N PRO A 299 0.41 -22.77 17.30
CA PRO A 299 -0.21 -23.90 16.62
C PRO A 299 0.62 -24.23 15.36
N ALA A 300 0.68 -25.51 14.99
CA ALA A 300 1.33 -25.92 13.74
C ALA A 300 0.74 -25.16 12.55
N ALA A 301 1.58 -24.85 11.56
CA ALA A 301 1.16 -24.21 10.33
C ALA A 301 -0.02 -24.98 9.69
N GLN A 302 -1.18 -24.32 9.61
CA GLN A 302 -2.43 -24.87 9.09
C GLN A 302 -2.64 -24.55 7.62
N TRP A 303 -2.03 -23.50 7.05
CA TRP A 303 -2.33 -23.01 5.71
C TRP A 303 -1.10 -23.03 4.79
N ASN A 304 -1.27 -23.63 3.61
CA ASN A 304 -0.29 -23.60 2.54
C ASN A 304 -0.75 -22.71 1.40
N ILE A 305 0.21 -22.09 0.72
CA ILE A 305 -0.02 -21.37 -0.55
C ILE A 305 0.02 -22.41 -1.67
N GLN A 306 -1.12 -22.65 -2.34
CA GLN A 306 -1.24 -23.66 -3.38
C GLN A 306 -0.89 -23.10 -4.77
N ALA A 307 -1.37 -21.90 -5.09
CA ALA A 307 -1.19 -21.29 -6.41
C ALA A 307 -1.39 -19.78 -6.37
N ALA A 308 -0.79 -19.05 -7.30
CA ALA A 308 -1.05 -17.64 -7.56
C ALA A 308 -0.98 -17.36 -9.08
N TRP A 309 -1.78 -16.42 -9.57
CA TRP A 309 -1.77 -16.01 -10.98
C TRP A 309 -2.32 -14.60 -11.17
N VAL A 310 -1.97 -13.96 -12.29
CA VAL A 310 -2.55 -12.67 -12.70
C VAL A 310 -3.92 -12.94 -13.30
N SER A 311 -4.96 -12.25 -12.81
CA SER A 311 -6.34 -12.39 -13.24
C SER A 311 -6.91 -11.07 -13.76
N MET A 312 -8.19 -11.04 -14.13
CA MET A 312 -8.86 -9.82 -14.65
C MET A 312 -8.22 -9.22 -15.91
N MET A 313 -7.50 -10.04 -16.70
CA MET A 313 -6.84 -9.62 -17.93
C MET A 313 -7.79 -9.44 -19.12
N GLN A 314 -9.00 -9.98 -19.01
CA GLN A 314 -10.01 -9.85 -20.05
C GLN A 314 -10.39 -8.39 -20.29
N ARG A 315 -10.69 -8.08 -21.55
CA ARG A 315 -11.19 -6.76 -21.96
C ARG A 315 -12.70 -6.71 -21.79
N HIS A 316 -13.22 -5.49 -21.60
CA HIS A 316 -14.65 -5.25 -21.62
C HIS A 316 -15.25 -5.75 -22.95
N PRO A 317 -16.34 -6.54 -22.95
CA PRO A 317 -16.83 -7.25 -24.14
C PRO A 317 -17.17 -6.33 -25.31
N THR A 318 -17.80 -5.18 -25.05
CA THR A 318 -18.15 -4.18 -26.07
C THR A 318 -17.07 -3.12 -26.29
N LEU A 319 -16.57 -2.50 -25.21
CA LEU A 319 -15.62 -1.39 -25.28
C LEU A 319 -14.20 -1.80 -25.67
N LYS A 320 -13.87 -3.10 -25.53
CA LYS A 320 -12.55 -3.69 -25.82
C LYS A 320 -11.37 -3.08 -25.03
N VAL A 321 -11.63 -2.27 -24.02
CA VAL A 321 -10.63 -1.76 -23.07
C VAL A 321 -10.43 -2.72 -21.90
N SER A 322 -9.24 -2.70 -21.29
CA SER A 322 -8.95 -3.36 -20.02
C SER A 322 -9.87 -2.83 -18.91
N LEU A 323 -10.25 -3.70 -17.99
CA LEU A 323 -11.21 -3.35 -16.93
C LEU A 323 -10.63 -2.40 -15.88
N SER A 324 -9.31 -2.35 -15.74
CA SER A 324 -8.57 -1.39 -14.93
C SER A 324 -7.18 -1.18 -15.55
N ASP A 325 -6.45 -0.15 -15.12
CA ASP A 325 -5.03 0.02 -15.48
C ASP A 325 -4.09 -0.91 -14.68
N HIS A 326 -4.66 -1.68 -13.76
CA HIS A 326 -4.07 -2.87 -13.14
C HIS A 326 -4.85 -4.14 -13.54
N PHE A 327 -4.16 -5.27 -13.54
CA PHE A 327 -4.75 -6.59 -13.52
C PHE A 327 -4.91 -7.08 -12.07
N GLY A 328 -5.74 -8.10 -11.87
CA GLY A 328 -5.95 -8.69 -10.56
C GLY A 328 -4.82 -9.63 -10.17
N ILE A 329 -4.57 -9.80 -8.88
CA ILE A 329 -3.76 -10.90 -8.36
C ILE A 329 -4.70 -11.86 -7.63
N GLU A 330 -4.64 -13.13 -7.98
CA GLU A 330 -5.38 -14.19 -7.30
C GLU A 330 -4.46 -15.23 -6.70
N THR A 331 -4.90 -15.81 -5.59
CA THR A 331 -4.22 -16.94 -4.96
C THR A 331 -5.23 -17.93 -4.38
N VAL A 332 -4.80 -19.18 -4.30
CA VAL A 332 -5.49 -20.25 -3.58
C VAL A 332 -4.61 -20.69 -2.44
N ILE A 333 -5.18 -20.70 -1.24
CA ILE A 333 -4.57 -21.31 -0.06
C ILE A 333 -5.38 -22.52 0.37
N THR A 334 -4.71 -23.53 0.91
CA THR A 334 -5.34 -24.77 1.39
C THR A 334 -4.93 -25.08 2.81
N ARG A 335 -5.83 -25.69 3.55
CA ARG A 335 -5.60 -26.08 4.93
C ARG A 335 -5.03 -27.50 5.00
N ASN A 336 -3.93 -27.69 5.73
CA ASN A 336 -3.40 -29.01 6.08
C ASN A 336 -4.36 -29.69 7.06
N LEU A 337 -5.03 -30.76 6.62
CA LEU A 337 -5.92 -31.57 7.47
C LEU A 337 -5.17 -32.69 8.19
N ASP A 338 -4.01 -33.08 7.66
CA ASP A 338 -3.13 -34.09 8.23
C ASP A 338 -1.99 -33.38 8.96
N HIS A 339 -2.11 -33.21 10.27
CA HIS A 339 -1.02 -33.18 11.28
C HIS A 339 -1.41 -32.37 12.53
N ALA A 340 -1.83 -33.10 13.58
CA ALA A 340 -1.69 -32.69 14.98
C ALA A 340 -0.27 -32.94 15.54
N ILE A 341 0.69 -33.30 14.68
CA ILE A 341 2.10 -33.49 15.05
C ILE A 341 2.94 -33.06 13.84
N ALA A 342 3.21 -31.77 13.72
CA ALA A 342 4.31 -31.29 12.90
C ALA A 342 5.46 -30.94 13.85
N THR A 343 6.55 -31.69 13.73
CA THR A 343 7.88 -31.29 14.21
C THR A 343 8.13 -29.84 13.83
N LEU A 344 8.75 -29.08 14.75
CA LEU A 344 9.25 -27.73 14.51
C LEU A 344 9.85 -27.68 13.10
N PRO A 345 9.41 -26.75 12.22
CA PRO A 345 10.03 -26.64 10.91
C PRO A 345 11.54 -26.45 11.13
N GLU A 346 12.35 -27.26 10.44
CA GLU A 346 13.77 -26.93 10.27
C GLU A 346 13.81 -25.46 9.88
N SER A 347 14.61 -24.67 10.60
CA SER A 347 14.78 -23.25 10.35
C SER A 347 14.98 -23.07 8.84
N GLU A 348 13.96 -22.55 8.14
CA GLU A 348 14.07 -22.17 6.73
C GLU A 348 15.26 -21.21 6.69
N LYS A 349 16.42 -21.70 6.19
CA LYS A 349 17.60 -20.86 6.01
C LYS A 349 17.23 -19.85 4.94
N ARG A 350 16.75 -18.68 5.37
CA ARG A 350 16.44 -17.56 4.49
C ARG A 350 17.75 -17.24 3.76
N GLN A 351 17.78 -17.51 2.45
CA GLN A 351 18.95 -17.16 1.63
C GLN A 351 19.21 -15.66 1.75
N PRO A 352 20.48 -15.21 1.68
CA PRO A 352 20.79 -13.79 1.71
C PRO A 352 19.98 -13.09 0.62
N GLU A 353 19.15 -12.14 1.05
CA GLU A 353 18.29 -11.38 0.17
C GLU A 353 19.16 -10.56 -0.79
N PRO A 354 18.89 -10.57 -2.10
CA PRO A 354 19.67 -9.79 -3.06
C PRO A 354 19.53 -8.30 -2.74
N GLU A 355 20.65 -7.57 -2.75
CA GLU A 355 20.65 -6.11 -2.65
C GLU A 355 19.81 -5.50 -3.78
N ASN A 356 18.73 -4.84 -3.40
CA ASN A 356 17.91 -4.08 -4.33
C ASN A 356 18.52 -2.67 -4.48
N ALA A 357 19.02 -2.35 -5.67
CA ALA A 357 19.63 -1.04 -5.92
C ALA A 357 18.62 0.12 -5.91
N ASP A 358 17.32 -0.20 -5.98
CA ASP A 358 16.20 0.74 -5.89
C ASP A 358 15.75 0.95 -4.42
N ASP A 359 16.48 0.41 -3.43
CA ASP A 359 16.14 0.55 -2.00
C ASP A 359 16.67 1.82 -1.36
N HIS A 360 16.95 2.88 -2.11
CA HIS A 360 17.37 4.17 -1.54
C HIS A 360 18.62 4.09 -0.61
N GLY A 361 19.48 3.08 -0.79
CA GLY A 361 20.62 2.80 0.07
C GLY A 361 20.32 1.97 1.33
N PHE A 362 19.07 1.58 1.57
CA PHE A 362 18.72 0.73 2.70
C PHE A 362 19.26 -0.70 2.51
N ALA A 363 20.21 -1.10 3.36
CA ALA A 363 20.68 -2.48 3.40
C ALA A 363 19.89 -3.24 4.48
N VAL A 364 18.72 -3.80 4.11
CA VAL A 364 18.03 -4.72 5.04
C VAL A 364 18.82 -6.01 5.14
N HIS A 365 19.56 -6.15 6.24
CA HIS A 365 20.13 -7.41 6.65
C HIS A 365 19.14 -8.06 7.61
N PRO A 366 18.61 -9.26 7.32
CA PRO A 366 17.84 -10.01 8.30
C PRO A 366 18.77 -10.39 9.46
N SER A 367 18.30 -10.29 10.70
CA SER A 367 19.08 -10.73 11.86
C SER A 367 19.45 -12.21 11.69
N SER A 368 20.75 -12.53 11.66
CA SER A 368 21.28 -13.89 11.47
C SER A 368 21.00 -14.82 12.66
N GLN A 369 20.51 -14.27 13.78
CA GLN A 369 20.24 -14.99 15.00
C GLN A 369 18.72 -15.12 15.19
N LEU A 370 18.13 -16.16 14.62
CA LEU A 370 16.82 -16.66 15.05
C LEU A 370 16.98 -17.26 16.45
N HIS A 371 16.99 -16.42 17.48
CA HIS A 371 16.87 -16.92 18.85
C HIS A 371 15.44 -17.44 19.06
N PRO A 372 15.24 -18.60 19.71
CA PRO A 372 13.91 -19.19 19.95
C PRO A 372 12.93 -18.29 20.75
N THR A 373 13.43 -17.17 21.30
CA THR A 373 12.73 -16.21 22.16
C THR A 373 12.58 -14.80 21.56
N SER A 374 12.88 -14.62 20.27
CA SER A 374 13.03 -13.29 19.65
C SER A 374 11.69 -12.55 19.52
N ALA A 375 11.51 -11.46 20.27
CA ALA A 375 10.40 -10.53 20.08
C ALA A 375 10.32 -10.08 18.60
N PRO A 376 9.12 -9.90 18.01
CA PRO A 376 8.91 -9.52 16.61
C PRO A 376 9.61 -8.25 16.13
N SER A 377 10.10 -7.43 17.07
CA SER A 377 10.88 -6.21 16.85
C SER A 377 12.38 -6.46 16.58
N SER A 378 12.85 -7.69 16.61
CA SER A 378 14.27 -8.04 16.34
C SER A 378 14.51 -8.62 14.94
N ALA A 379 13.51 -8.53 14.06
CA ALA A 379 13.58 -9.13 12.72
C ALA A 379 14.58 -8.42 11.79
N LEU A 380 14.80 -7.12 11.98
CA LEU A 380 15.77 -6.31 11.24
C LEU A 380 17.04 -6.08 12.07
N THR A 381 18.17 -5.85 11.40
CA THR A 381 19.40 -5.45 12.10
C THR A 381 19.33 -4.01 12.62
N VAL A 382 20.22 -3.70 13.56
CA VAL A 382 20.31 -2.37 14.18
C VAL A 382 20.62 -1.30 13.13
N GLU A 383 21.46 -1.62 12.14
CA GLU A 383 21.86 -0.71 11.06
C GLU A 383 20.65 -0.30 10.21
N THR A 384 19.77 -1.25 9.87
CA THR A 384 18.55 -0.93 9.11
C THR A 384 17.64 0.02 9.89
N TYR A 385 17.54 -0.14 11.22
CA TYR A 385 16.78 0.81 12.03
C TYR A 385 17.44 2.19 12.09
N ASP A 386 18.77 2.25 12.13
CA ASP A 386 19.52 3.51 12.07
C ASP A 386 19.27 4.26 10.75
N GLU A 387 19.23 3.55 9.61
CA GLU A 387 18.87 4.13 8.31
C GLU A 387 17.43 4.70 8.32
N ILE A 388 16.47 4.01 8.96
CA ILE A 388 15.08 4.51 9.07
C ILE A 388 15.06 5.80 9.90
N LEU A 389 15.79 5.83 11.01
CA LEU A 389 15.87 6.99 11.88
C LEU A 389 16.52 8.19 11.18
N GLU A 390 17.60 7.97 10.42
CA GLU A 390 18.24 9.03 9.63
C GLU A 390 17.29 9.61 8.58
N MET A 391 16.54 8.74 7.88
CA MET A 391 15.53 9.16 6.92
C MET A 391 14.39 9.97 7.57
N VAL A 392 13.94 9.55 8.75
CA VAL A 392 12.93 10.29 9.55
C VAL A 392 13.48 11.65 9.99
N ASP A 393 14.74 11.73 10.43
CA ASP A 393 15.37 12.97 10.88
C ASP A 393 15.57 13.97 9.73
N ALA A 394 16.01 13.50 8.57
CA ALA A 394 16.11 14.32 7.37
C ALA A 394 14.73 14.89 6.97
N TYR A 395 13.67 14.08 7.03
CA TYR A 395 12.31 14.53 6.76
C TYR A 395 11.81 15.52 7.82
N GLU A 396 12.07 15.27 9.11
CA GLU A 396 11.67 16.15 10.20
C GLU A 396 12.31 17.54 10.10
N LEU A 397 13.61 17.61 9.80
CA LEU A 397 14.33 18.87 9.60
C LEU A 397 13.71 19.70 8.47
N ARG A 398 13.34 19.04 7.37
CA ARG A 398 12.63 19.68 6.25
C ARG A 398 11.29 20.23 6.69
N GLU A 399 10.45 19.44 7.37
CA GLU A 399 9.12 19.89 7.80
C GLU A 399 9.18 21.01 8.84
N ARG A 400 10.16 20.99 9.76
CA ARG A 400 10.42 22.11 10.69
C ARG A 400 10.79 23.40 9.95
N SER A 401 11.64 23.30 8.92
CA SER A 401 12.00 24.44 8.07
C SER A 401 10.79 24.98 7.31
N GLN A 402 10.02 24.09 6.67
CA GLN A 402 8.80 24.46 5.94
C GLN A 402 7.76 25.13 6.85
N ARG A 403 7.60 24.62 8.08
CA ARG A 403 6.72 25.23 9.09
C ARG A 403 7.13 26.66 9.42
N ARG A 404 8.42 26.91 9.66
CA ARG A 404 8.93 28.26 9.93
C ARG A 404 8.66 29.21 8.76
N TRP A 405 8.95 28.79 7.53
CA TRP A 405 8.72 29.61 6.33
C TRP A 405 7.24 29.90 6.09
N ARG A 406 6.34 28.93 6.27
CA ARG A 406 4.90 29.14 6.11
C ARG A 406 4.32 30.08 7.17
N LEU A 407 4.73 29.94 8.42
CA LEU A 407 4.32 30.86 9.49
C LEU A 407 4.89 32.27 9.28
N ALA A 408 6.13 32.38 8.79
CA ALA A 408 6.71 33.66 8.41
C ALA A 408 5.94 34.31 7.25
N HIS A 409 5.56 33.54 6.23
CA HIS A 409 4.72 34.02 5.13
C HIS A 409 3.34 34.49 5.61
N PHE A 410 2.70 33.76 6.54
CA PHE A 410 1.47 34.21 7.18
C PHE A 410 1.64 35.57 7.88
N MET A 411 2.67 35.75 8.71
CA MET A 411 2.92 37.01 9.39
C MET A 411 3.21 38.15 8.41
N LEU A 412 4.01 37.87 7.36
CA LEU A 412 4.29 38.84 6.30
C LEU A 412 3.01 39.24 5.55
N SER A 413 2.11 38.29 5.25
CA SER A 413 0.86 38.57 4.55
C SER A 413 -0.05 39.52 5.33
N ILE A 414 -0.08 39.40 6.66
CA ILE A 414 -0.82 40.32 7.55
C ILE A 414 -0.23 41.72 7.42
N LEU A 415 1.09 41.86 7.48
CA LEU A 415 1.76 43.16 7.35
C LEU A 415 1.52 43.81 5.98
N VAL A 416 1.60 43.03 4.90
CA VAL A 416 1.29 43.48 3.53
C VAL A 416 -0.16 43.94 3.44
N SER A 417 -1.09 43.21 4.03
CA SER A 417 -2.52 43.55 4.00
C SER A 417 -2.82 44.85 4.75
N ILE A 418 -2.24 45.02 5.94
CA ILE A 418 -2.32 46.29 6.71
C ILE A 418 -1.70 47.44 5.90
N GLY A 419 -0.53 47.22 5.31
CA GLY A 419 0.15 48.22 4.46
C GLY A 419 -0.70 48.63 3.26
N CYS A 420 -1.36 47.68 2.60
CA CYS A 420 -2.29 47.96 1.50
C CYS A 420 -3.50 48.78 1.98
N PHE A 421 -4.11 48.43 3.11
CA PHE A 421 -5.25 49.19 3.66
C PHE A 421 -4.86 50.62 4.06
N VAL A 422 -3.69 50.81 4.67
CA VAL A 422 -3.16 52.16 4.93
C VAL A 422 -2.93 52.88 3.61
N GLY A 423 -2.33 52.22 2.61
CA GLY A 423 -2.08 52.78 1.29
C GLY A 423 -3.34 53.28 0.58
N VAL A 424 -4.46 52.56 0.72
CA VAL A 424 -5.77 52.98 0.14
C VAL A 424 -6.18 54.37 0.62
N TRP A 425 -5.89 54.73 1.89
CA TRP A 425 -6.23 56.04 2.45
C TRP A 425 -5.56 57.21 1.71
N TRP A 426 -4.44 56.96 1.03
CA TRP A 426 -3.64 57.96 0.31
C TRP A 426 -3.86 57.95 -1.21
N THR A 427 -4.84 57.19 -1.70
CA THR A 427 -5.10 57.01 -3.16
C THR A 427 -6.31 57.78 -3.67
N SER A 428 -6.70 58.88 -2.99
CA SER A 428 -7.90 59.67 -3.28
C SER A 428 -8.04 60.10 -4.74
N ASP A 429 -6.91 60.35 -5.41
CA ASP A 429 -6.88 60.93 -6.75
C ASP A 429 -6.75 59.88 -7.86
N VAL A 430 -6.55 58.59 -7.50
CA VAL A 430 -6.20 57.51 -8.44
C VAL A 430 -6.90 56.20 -8.07
N MET A 431 -8.21 56.11 -8.36
CA MET A 431 -9.06 54.98 -7.92
C MET A 431 -8.58 53.59 -8.37
N TYR A 432 -7.92 53.48 -9.53
CA TYR A 432 -7.40 52.18 -9.99
C TYR A 432 -6.28 51.64 -9.08
N VAL A 433 -5.51 52.51 -8.41
CA VAL A 433 -4.47 52.11 -7.45
C VAL A 433 -5.12 51.54 -6.19
N ALA A 434 -6.19 52.16 -5.69
CA ALA A 434 -6.97 51.62 -4.57
C ALA A 434 -7.48 50.21 -4.87
N PHE A 435 -8.01 49.99 -6.08
CA PHE A 435 -8.47 48.67 -6.53
C PHE A 435 -7.32 47.64 -6.54
N ILE A 436 -6.16 47.98 -7.10
CA ILE A 436 -4.99 47.10 -7.13
C ILE A 436 -4.53 46.75 -5.70
N LEU A 437 -4.44 47.73 -4.81
CA LEU A 437 -4.05 47.50 -3.41
C LEU A 437 -5.03 46.57 -2.68
N MET A 438 -6.34 46.71 -2.92
CA MET A 438 -7.36 45.82 -2.35
C MET A 438 -7.23 44.38 -2.87
N VAL A 439 -6.99 44.21 -4.17
CA VAL A 439 -6.76 42.89 -4.79
C VAL A 439 -5.49 42.25 -4.23
N VAL A 440 -4.38 42.98 -4.17
CA VAL A 440 -3.11 42.49 -3.62
C VAL A 440 -3.26 42.11 -2.15
N SER A 441 -3.92 42.96 -1.34
CA SER A 441 -4.23 42.68 0.06
C SER A 441 -5.00 41.37 0.22
N THR A 442 -6.10 41.21 -0.54
CA THR A 442 -6.99 40.06 -0.41
C THR A 442 -6.30 38.76 -0.84
N LEU A 443 -5.60 38.76 -1.98
CA LEU A 443 -4.89 37.57 -2.46
C LEU A 443 -3.70 37.20 -1.56
N SER A 444 -2.93 38.20 -1.10
CA SER A 444 -1.82 37.99 -0.16
C SER A 444 -2.32 37.42 1.16
N PHE A 445 -3.36 38.02 1.75
CA PHE A 445 -3.95 37.54 2.99
C PHE A 445 -4.51 36.12 2.86
N ALA A 446 -5.22 35.83 1.76
CA ALA A 446 -5.76 34.49 1.53
C ALA A 446 -4.65 33.43 1.42
N ALA A 447 -3.58 33.72 0.67
CA ALA A 447 -2.43 32.82 0.55
C ALA A 447 -1.71 32.62 1.90
N GLY A 448 -1.47 33.71 2.63
CA GLY A 448 -0.84 33.66 3.94
C GLY A 448 -1.69 32.94 4.98
N LEU A 449 -3.02 33.12 4.98
CA LEU A 449 -3.93 32.41 5.88
C LEU A 449 -3.89 30.90 5.63
N LEU A 450 -3.88 30.46 4.37
CA LEU A 450 -3.72 29.05 4.02
C LEU A 450 -2.37 28.51 4.51
N ASP A 451 -1.27 29.23 4.31
CA ASP A 451 0.03 28.84 4.84
C ASP A 451 0.09 28.83 6.37
N GLY A 452 -0.61 29.76 7.04
CA GLY A 452 -0.76 29.78 8.49
C GLY A 452 -1.48 28.55 9.01
N LEU A 453 -2.57 28.13 8.35
CA LEU A 453 -3.30 26.90 8.70
C LEU A 453 -2.45 25.64 8.43
N ILE A 454 -1.76 25.58 7.31
CA ILE A 454 -0.90 24.44 6.95
C ILE A 454 0.31 24.35 7.91
N GLY A 455 1.03 25.45 8.13
CA GLY A 455 2.19 25.50 9.02
C GLY A 455 1.82 25.35 10.50
N GLY A 456 0.66 25.87 10.91
CA GLY A 456 0.19 25.84 12.29
C GLY A 456 -0.43 24.49 12.69
N LEU A 457 -1.37 23.98 11.89
CA LEU A 457 -2.16 22.79 12.22
C LEU A 457 -1.61 21.54 11.56
N PHE A 458 -1.53 21.51 10.23
CA PHE A 458 -1.13 20.31 9.49
C PHE A 458 0.31 19.90 9.83
N MET A 459 1.28 20.81 9.72
CA MET A 459 2.68 20.49 10.02
C MET A 459 2.90 20.13 11.48
N SER A 460 2.10 20.68 12.40
CA SER A 460 2.16 20.26 13.82
C SER A 460 1.64 18.83 14.00
N ALA A 461 0.59 18.44 13.29
CA ALA A 461 0.08 17.06 13.31
C ALA A 461 1.09 16.09 12.66
N GLU A 462 1.66 16.46 11.52
CA GLU A 462 2.71 15.70 10.82
C GLU A 462 3.92 15.46 11.72
N LEU A 463 4.45 16.52 12.37
CA LEU A 463 5.58 16.39 13.29
C LEU A 463 5.27 15.50 14.51
N ARG A 464 4.03 15.51 15.02
CA ARG A 464 3.62 14.62 16.10
C ARG A 464 3.51 13.16 15.64
N ALA A 465 3.00 12.92 14.44
CA ALA A 465 2.96 11.60 13.85
C ALA A 465 4.38 11.05 13.60
N LEU A 466 5.32 11.91 13.16
CA LEU A 466 6.74 11.56 13.03
C LEU A 466 7.36 11.20 14.37
N LYS A 467 7.06 11.94 15.45
CA LYS A 467 7.55 11.61 16.80
C LYS A 467 7.08 10.23 17.26
N GLU A 468 5.80 9.91 17.06
CA GLU A 468 5.25 8.59 17.38
C GLU A 468 5.97 7.50 16.58
N PHE A 469 6.07 7.67 15.26
CA PHE A 469 6.75 6.71 14.40
C PHE A 469 8.23 6.54 14.78
N LYS A 470 8.95 7.63 15.03
CA LYS A 470 10.34 7.64 15.47
C LYS A 470 10.52 6.89 16.80
N TRP A 471 9.62 7.11 17.76
CA TRP A 471 9.66 6.42 19.05
C TRP A 471 9.47 4.90 18.89
N GLU A 472 8.54 4.48 18.04
CA GLU A 472 8.34 3.05 17.75
C GLU A 472 9.57 2.40 17.10
N VAL A 473 10.19 3.10 16.13
CA VAL A 473 11.41 2.62 15.46
C VAL A 473 12.58 2.54 16.45
N ARG A 474 12.78 3.56 17.31
CA ARG A 474 13.78 3.52 18.39
C ARG A 474 13.56 2.37 19.35
N THR A 475 12.31 2.12 19.71
CA THR A 475 11.94 1.00 20.59
C THR A 475 12.28 -0.34 19.94
N ALA A 476 11.95 -0.51 18.66
CA ALA A 476 12.29 -1.72 17.92
C ALA A 476 13.81 -1.92 17.78
N ARG A 477 14.54 -0.84 17.47
CA ARG A 477 16.01 -0.82 17.46
C ARG A 477 16.62 -1.26 18.79
N ARG A 478 16.12 -0.72 19.91
CA ARG A 478 16.59 -1.09 21.26
C ARG A 478 16.40 -2.58 21.51
N LEU A 479 15.24 -3.12 21.16
CA LEU A 479 14.94 -4.54 21.30
C LEU A 479 15.83 -5.42 20.39
N ALA A 480 16.10 -4.98 19.16
CA ALA A 480 17.03 -5.66 18.26
C ALA A 480 18.47 -5.66 18.79
N SER A 481 18.93 -4.53 19.36
CA SER A 481 20.26 -4.42 19.95
C SER A 481 20.45 -5.31 21.19
N ILE A 482 19.43 -5.37 22.06
CA ILE A 482 19.41 -6.29 23.20
C ILE A 482 19.43 -7.74 22.73
N ALA A 483 18.64 -8.07 21.70
CA ALA A 483 18.63 -9.41 21.10
C ALA A 483 19.99 -9.79 20.47
N ALA A 484 20.75 -8.81 19.98
CA ALA A 484 22.11 -8.99 19.46
C ALA A 484 23.19 -9.11 20.57
N GLY A 485 22.82 -9.02 21.85
CA GLY A 485 23.74 -9.20 22.98
C GLY A 485 24.40 -7.92 23.51
N ASN A 486 23.94 -6.73 23.07
CA ASN A 486 24.43 -5.46 23.60
C ASN A 486 23.76 -5.14 24.96
N SER A 487 24.53 -4.61 25.91
CA SER A 487 24.03 -4.26 27.25
C SER A 487 22.98 -3.13 27.21
N PRO A 488 21.90 -3.21 28.02
CA PRO A 488 20.88 -2.17 28.10
C PRO A 488 21.43 -0.79 28.48
N ASP A 489 22.48 -0.77 29.32
CA ASP A 489 23.13 0.45 29.83
C ASP A 489 23.98 1.18 28.78
N ALA A 490 24.33 0.51 27.67
CA ALA A 490 25.10 1.11 26.58
C ALA A 490 24.23 1.88 25.57
N LEU A 491 22.90 1.83 25.72
CA LEU A 491 21.96 2.32 24.71
C LEU A 491 21.49 3.76 24.90
N GLY A 492 21.94 4.46 25.94
CA GLY A 492 21.61 5.87 26.21
C GLY A 492 20.13 6.07 26.58
N ASP A 493 19.87 6.95 27.55
CA ASP A 493 18.53 7.48 27.78
C ASP A 493 18.22 8.51 26.68
N ASP A 494 17.91 8.02 25.47
CA ASP A 494 17.36 8.85 24.38
C ASP A 494 15.89 9.28 24.65
N ASP A 495 15.35 8.91 25.82
CA ASP A 495 14.00 9.24 26.27
C ASP A 495 13.87 10.68 26.82
N GLU A 496 14.97 11.40 27.11
CA GLU A 496 14.90 12.75 27.70
C GLU A 496 14.68 13.91 26.70
N ASP A 497 14.88 13.71 25.39
CA ASP A 497 14.77 14.77 24.37
C ASP A 497 13.66 14.53 23.32
N LEU A 498 12.40 14.40 23.77
CA LEU A 498 11.20 14.36 22.91
C LEU A 498 10.43 15.69 22.82
#